data_AF-A0A7S0M4R2-F1
#
_entry.id   AF-A0A7S0M4R2-F1
#
_cell.length_a   1.000
_cell.length_b   1.000
_cell.length_c   1.000
_cell.angle_alpha   90.00
_cell.angle_beta   90.00
_cell.angle_gamma   90.00
#
_symmetry.space_group_name_H-M   'P 1'
#
loop_
_entity.id
_entity.type
_entity.pdbx_description
1 polymer ?
#
loop_
_entity_poly.entity_id
_entity_poly.type
_entity_poly.pdbx_seq_one_letter_code
_entity_poly.pdbx_strand_id
1 'polypeptide(L)'
;TMQGSAFLLILAAVCLHGVYGADLKYDDALELMLQDRADQDVLNAFRRENEQADLEGVIPRKLMIKINLGVLLLELSKAEPDIEKAAAMLEECAKISTEALQLQPSNSDANANRAAALRGLPGGKGDWRAGMDSEAGRPDAAPAAPPPTPPVAAARVMVEDEEEDEALTF
;
A
#
# COMPACT_ATOMS: atom_id res chain seq x y z
N THR A 1 6.87 -53.08 24.08
CA THR A 1 7.07 -52.36 22.79
C THR A 1 6.16 -51.15 22.80
N MET A 2 6.71 -49.99 23.16
CA MET A 2 5.95 -48.76 23.37
C MET A 2 5.77 -48.03 22.04
N GLN A 3 4.53 -47.94 21.58
CA GLN A 3 4.12 -47.16 20.41
C GLN A 3 3.17 -46.09 20.95
N GLY A 4 3.70 -44.91 21.23
CA GLY A 4 2.96 -43.85 21.90
C GLY A 4 3.42 -42.47 21.47
N SER A 5 2.46 -41.70 20.97
CA SER A 5 2.40 -40.24 21.03
C SER A 5 3.48 -39.44 20.30
N ALA A 6 3.32 -39.26 18.99
CA ALA A 6 4.03 -38.22 18.24
C ALA A 6 3.18 -37.60 17.11
N PHE A 7 1.87 -37.39 17.33
CA PHE A 7 0.96 -36.85 16.31
C PHE A 7 0.00 -35.76 16.83
N LEU A 8 0.43 -34.97 17.82
CA LEU A 8 -0.43 -33.96 18.46
C LEU A 8 0.28 -32.61 18.67
N LEU A 9 1.11 -32.17 17.72
CA LEU A 9 1.81 -30.89 17.76
C LEU A 9 1.91 -30.18 16.39
N ILE A 10 0.91 -30.34 15.51
CA ILE A 10 0.81 -29.55 14.25
C ILE A 10 -0.63 -29.02 14.07
N LEU A 11 -1.24 -28.51 15.13
CA LEU A 11 -2.61 -27.97 15.08
C LEU A 11 -2.79 -26.68 15.88
N ALA A 12 -1.69 -25.97 16.18
CA ALA A 12 -1.73 -24.70 16.92
C ALA A 12 -1.27 -23.48 16.09
N ALA A 13 -0.80 -23.65 14.86
CA ALA A 13 -0.27 -22.54 14.05
C ALA A 13 -1.22 -21.98 12.97
N VAL A 14 -2.43 -22.56 12.81
CA VAL A 14 -3.32 -22.23 11.67
C VAL A 14 -4.48 -21.30 12.04
N CYS A 15 -4.73 -21.03 13.32
CA CYS A 15 -5.94 -20.29 13.75
C CYS A 15 -5.75 -18.80 14.08
N LEU A 16 -4.65 -18.16 13.66
CA LEU A 16 -4.46 -16.71 13.84
C LEU A 16 -4.79 -15.86 12.59
N HIS A 17 -5.26 -16.46 11.50
CA HIS A 17 -5.65 -15.74 10.27
C HIS A 17 -7.14 -15.33 10.22
N GLY A 18 -7.84 -15.22 11.35
CA GLY A 18 -9.31 -15.26 11.37
C GLY A 18 -10.06 -14.16 12.11
N VAL A 19 -9.46 -13.01 12.46
CA VAL A 19 -10.17 -12.00 13.29
C VAL A 19 -10.31 -10.62 12.63
N TYR A 20 -9.69 -10.34 11.48
CA TYR A 20 -9.87 -9.05 10.79
C TYR A 20 -10.98 -9.05 9.73
N GLY A 21 -11.66 -10.19 9.54
CA GLY A 21 -12.69 -10.37 8.52
C GLY A 21 -14.03 -9.70 8.86
N ALA A 22 -14.12 -8.37 8.73
CA ALA A 22 -15.30 -7.60 8.29
C ALA A 22 -15.16 -6.10 8.60
N ASP A 23 -14.43 -5.74 9.67
CA ASP A 23 -14.49 -4.40 10.28
C ASP A 23 -13.18 -3.60 10.21
N LEU A 24 -12.19 -4.04 9.42
CA LEU A 24 -10.98 -3.24 9.22
C LEU A 24 -11.34 -1.89 8.58
N LYS A 25 -11.07 -0.80 9.30
CA LYS A 25 -11.33 0.56 8.83
C LYS A 25 -10.24 0.99 7.86
N TYR A 26 -10.55 1.98 7.03
CA TYR A 26 -9.60 2.53 6.07
C TYR A 26 -8.30 3.03 6.72
N ASP A 27 -8.38 3.74 7.85
CA ASP A 27 -7.19 4.28 8.53
C ASP A 27 -6.29 3.16 9.06
N ASP A 28 -6.86 2.12 9.67
CA ASP A 28 -6.13 0.94 10.14
C ASP A 28 -5.51 0.17 8.96
N ALA A 29 -6.25 0.03 7.85
CA ALA A 29 -5.77 -0.59 6.63
C ALA A 29 -4.61 0.19 6.00
N LEU A 30 -4.67 1.53 6.03
CA LEU A 30 -3.60 2.40 5.55
C LEU A 30 -2.33 2.22 6.39
N GLU A 31 -2.45 2.15 7.72
CA GLU A 31 -1.32 1.87 8.60
C GLU A 31 -0.69 0.49 8.30
N LEU A 32 -1.50 -0.54 8.10
CA LEU A 32 -1.01 -1.88 7.75
C LEU A 32 -0.30 -1.90 6.39
N MET A 33 -0.85 -1.19 5.39
CA MET A 33 -0.21 -1.04 4.08
C MET A 33 1.15 -0.36 4.20
N LEU A 34 1.27 0.69 5.01
CA LEU A 34 2.53 1.41 5.25
C LEU A 34 3.56 0.56 6.02
N GLN A 35 3.12 -0.49 6.72
CA GLN A 35 3.96 -1.47 7.40
C GLN A 35 4.35 -2.66 6.52
N ASP A 36 4.06 -2.62 5.21
CA ASP A 36 4.28 -3.73 4.27
C ASP A 36 3.49 -5.00 4.66
N ARG A 37 2.35 -4.81 5.32
CA ARG A 37 1.41 -5.88 5.73
C ARG A 37 0.15 -5.85 4.88
N ALA A 38 0.33 -5.66 3.57
CA ALA A 38 -0.75 -5.69 2.60
C ALA A 38 -1.29 -7.11 2.45
N ASP A 39 -2.59 -7.29 2.67
CA ASP A 39 -3.30 -8.54 2.45
C ASP A 39 -4.71 -8.31 1.85
N GLN A 40 -5.49 -9.38 1.75
CA GLN A 40 -6.83 -9.32 1.18
C GLN A 40 -7.82 -8.52 2.06
N ASP A 41 -7.63 -8.49 3.38
CA ASP A 41 -8.50 -7.73 4.28
C ASP A 41 -8.22 -6.22 4.14
N VAL A 42 -6.94 -5.85 4.04
CA VAL A 42 -6.53 -4.49 3.69
C VAL A 42 -7.14 -4.08 2.34
N LEU A 43 -7.03 -4.93 1.31
CA LEU A 43 -7.62 -4.65 -0.01
C LEU A 43 -9.14 -4.45 0.05
N ASN A 44 -9.84 -5.28 0.82
CA ASN A 44 -11.28 -5.17 0.98
C ASN A 44 -11.70 -3.88 1.70
N ALA A 45 -10.91 -3.42 2.68
CA ALA A 45 -11.15 -2.13 3.35
C ALA A 45 -10.99 -0.95 2.38
N PHE A 46 -9.94 -0.94 1.56
CA PHE A 46 -9.73 0.09 0.53
C PHE A 46 -10.84 0.11 -0.52
N ARG A 47 -11.30 -1.05 -1.00
CA ARG A 47 -12.41 -1.13 -1.97
C ARG A 47 -13.71 -0.56 -1.40
N ARG A 48 -14.05 -0.92 -0.16
CA ARG A 48 -15.24 -0.40 0.53
C ARG A 48 -15.18 1.12 0.70
N GLU A 49 -14.04 1.64 1.11
CA GLU A 49 -13.87 3.09 1.27
C GLU A 49 -13.94 3.83 -0.07
N ASN A 50 -13.41 3.24 -1.15
CA ASN A 50 -13.55 3.80 -2.49
C ASN A 50 -15.02 3.88 -2.94
N GLU A 51 -15.81 2.83 -2.68
CA GLU A 51 -17.25 2.82 -2.94
C GLU A 51 -18.00 3.87 -2.10
N GLN A 52 -17.63 4.02 -0.82
CA GLN A 52 -18.24 5.03 0.05
C GLN A 52 -17.88 6.46 -0.37
N ALA A 53 -16.63 6.71 -0.74
CA ALA A 53 -16.18 8.03 -1.21
C ALA A 53 -16.86 8.45 -2.52
N ASP A 54 -17.30 7.50 -3.35
CA ASP A 54 -18.11 7.77 -4.53
C ASP A 54 -19.49 8.36 -4.18
N LEU A 55 -20.02 8.05 -3.00
CA LEU A 55 -21.30 8.58 -2.49
C LEU A 55 -21.15 9.95 -1.84
N GLU A 56 -20.05 10.18 -1.12
CA GLU A 56 -19.83 11.42 -0.36
C GLU A 56 -19.42 12.62 -1.26
N GLY A 57 -18.85 12.36 -2.44
CA GLY A 57 -18.53 13.40 -3.43
C GLY A 57 -17.33 14.29 -3.08
N VAL A 58 -16.56 13.96 -2.04
CA VAL A 58 -15.36 14.72 -1.63
C VAL A 58 -14.18 14.37 -2.54
N ILE A 59 -13.98 15.17 -3.61
CA ILE A 59 -13.00 14.88 -4.67
C ILE A 59 -11.58 14.60 -4.13
N PRO A 60 -10.98 15.41 -3.23
CA PRO A 60 -9.61 15.16 -2.76
C PRO A 60 -9.47 13.81 -2.03
N ARG A 61 -10.45 13.47 -1.19
CA ARG A 61 -10.48 12.20 -0.45
C ARG A 61 -10.60 11.02 -1.39
N LYS A 62 -11.56 11.10 -2.33
CA LYS A 62 -11.79 10.08 -3.37
C LYS A 62 -10.55 9.85 -4.24
N LEU A 63 -9.87 10.93 -4.64
CA LEU A 63 -8.63 10.83 -5.41
C LEU A 63 -7.54 10.09 -4.62
N MET A 64 -7.32 10.47 -3.36
CA MET A 64 -6.30 9.84 -2.50
C MET A 64 -6.58 8.34 -2.29
N ILE A 65 -7.82 7.97 -2.02
CA ILE A 65 -8.22 6.55 -1.86
C ILE A 65 -7.93 5.76 -3.13
N LYS A 66 -8.29 6.29 -4.31
CA LYS A 66 -8.02 5.63 -5.60
C LYS A 66 -6.53 5.45 -5.87
N ILE A 67 -5.70 6.45 -5.55
CA ILE A 67 -4.24 6.35 -5.70
C ILE A 67 -3.71 5.22 -4.81
N ASN A 68 -4.07 5.22 -3.53
CA ASN A 68 -3.59 4.22 -2.57
C ASN A 68 -4.08 2.80 -2.91
N LEU A 69 -5.34 2.65 -3.33
CA LEU A 69 -5.88 1.37 -3.81
C LEU A 69 -5.11 0.87 -5.04
N GLY A 70 -4.73 1.76 -5.96
CA GLY A 70 -3.88 1.41 -7.10
C GLY A 70 -2.51 0.87 -6.67
N VAL A 71 -1.86 1.51 -5.70
CA VAL A 71 -0.57 1.03 -5.15
C VAL A 71 -0.73 -0.35 -4.52
N LEU A 72 -1.77 -0.52 -3.69
CA LEU A 72 -2.04 -1.79 -3.01
C LEU A 72 -2.28 -2.95 -4.00
N LEU A 73 -3.06 -2.71 -5.04
CA LEU A 73 -3.32 -3.70 -6.10
C LEU A 73 -2.02 -4.09 -6.84
N LEU A 74 -1.12 -3.14 -7.08
CA LEU A 74 0.19 -3.44 -7.67
C LEU A 74 1.02 -4.34 -6.76
N GLU A 75 1.13 -4.01 -5.48
CA GLU A 75 1.93 -4.82 -4.54
C GLU A 75 1.36 -6.23 -4.38
N LEU A 76 0.04 -6.36 -4.19
CA LEU A 76 -0.61 -7.67 -4.09
C LEU A 76 -0.48 -8.49 -5.37
N SER A 77 -0.53 -7.87 -6.55
CA SER A 77 -0.36 -8.57 -7.82
C SER A 77 1.04 -9.19 -7.98
N LYS A 78 2.08 -8.63 -7.35
CA LYS A 78 3.44 -9.19 -7.36
C LYS A 78 3.56 -10.43 -6.47
N ALA A 79 2.80 -10.45 -5.37
CA ALA A 79 2.80 -11.55 -4.41
C ALA A 79 1.84 -12.69 -4.80
N GLU A 80 0.92 -12.46 -5.74
CA GLU A 80 -0.08 -13.44 -6.18
C GLU A 80 0.51 -14.47 -7.15
N PRO A 81 0.61 -15.76 -6.77
CA PRO A 81 1.15 -16.81 -7.64
C PRO A 81 0.22 -17.18 -8.81
N ASP A 82 -1.08 -16.94 -8.68
CA ASP A 82 -2.05 -17.20 -9.74
C ASP A 82 -2.06 -16.06 -10.77
N ILE A 83 -1.57 -16.36 -11.97
CA ILE A 83 -1.41 -15.39 -13.05
C ILE A 83 -2.74 -14.72 -13.41
N GLU A 84 -3.85 -15.46 -13.38
CA GLU A 84 -5.16 -14.90 -13.74
C GLU A 84 -5.64 -13.91 -12.68
N LYS A 85 -5.40 -14.21 -11.39
CA LYS A 85 -5.72 -13.28 -10.30
C LYS A 85 -4.81 -12.07 -10.30
N ALA A 86 -3.50 -12.27 -10.50
CA ALA A 86 -2.55 -11.16 -10.63
C ALA A 86 -2.94 -10.24 -11.79
N ALA A 87 -3.30 -10.80 -12.95
CA ALA A 87 -3.80 -10.04 -14.08
C ALA A 87 -5.08 -9.27 -13.74
N ALA A 88 -6.05 -9.88 -13.06
CA ALA A 88 -7.27 -9.20 -12.64
C ALA A 88 -6.99 -8.01 -11.70
N MET A 89 -6.05 -8.14 -10.76
CA MET A 89 -5.63 -7.03 -9.89
C MET A 89 -4.99 -5.90 -10.70
N LEU A 90 -4.18 -6.23 -11.71
CA LEU A 90 -3.56 -5.24 -12.60
C LEU A 90 -4.59 -4.51 -13.48
N GLU A 91 -5.58 -5.23 -14.01
CA GLU A 91 -6.69 -4.62 -14.77
C GLU A 91 -7.48 -3.64 -13.90
N GLU A 92 -7.78 -4.04 -12.66
CA GLU A 92 -8.45 -3.18 -11.68
C GLU A 92 -7.60 -1.94 -11.35
N CYS A 93 -6.29 -2.11 -11.13
CA CYS A 93 -5.38 -0.99 -10.88
C CYS A 93 -5.38 0.01 -12.05
N ALA A 94 -5.32 -0.49 -13.29
CA ALA A 94 -5.37 0.36 -14.49
C ALA A 94 -6.69 1.13 -14.58
N LYS A 95 -7.81 0.49 -14.24
CA LYS A 95 -9.14 1.13 -14.20
C LYS A 95 -9.21 2.21 -13.12
N ILE A 96 -8.89 1.88 -11.87
CA ILE A 96 -8.94 2.82 -10.73
C ILE A 96 -8.01 4.02 -10.96
N SER A 97 -6.82 3.77 -11.49
CA SER A 97 -5.88 4.84 -11.83
C SER A 97 -6.41 5.74 -12.96
N THR A 98 -7.14 5.17 -13.93
CA THR A 98 -7.80 5.97 -14.97
C THR A 98 -8.90 6.84 -14.38
N GLU A 99 -9.68 6.33 -13.44
CA GLU A 99 -10.69 7.12 -12.71
C GLU A 99 -10.05 8.24 -11.88
N ALA A 100 -8.93 7.98 -11.20
CA ALA A 100 -8.15 9.01 -10.50
C ALA A 100 -7.69 10.12 -11.46
N LEU A 101 -7.23 9.76 -12.67
CA LEU A 101 -6.84 10.72 -13.70
C LEU A 101 -8.03 11.51 -14.27
N GLN A 102 -9.26 11.00 -14.21
CA GLN A 102 -10.45 11.79 -14.57
C GLN A 102 -10.73 12.87 -13.53
N LEU A 103 -10.40 12.63 -12.25
CA LEU A 103 -10.51 13.63 -11.17
C LEU A 103 -9.38 14.67 -11.25
N GLN A 104 -8.15 14.21 -11.52
CA GLN A 104 -6.98 15.07 -11.67
C GLN A 104 -6.05 14.56 -12.79
N PRO A 105 -6.18 15.07 -14.03
CA PRO A 105 -5.44 14.57 -15.19
C PRO A 105 -3.91 14.65 -15.10
N SER A 106 -3.39 15.59 -14.31
CA SER A 106 -1.95 15.81 -14.11
C SER A 106 -1.37 15.06 -12.92
N ASN A 107 -2.15 14.20 -12.25
CA ASN A 107 -1.66 13.49 -11.07
C ASN A 107 -0.56 12.48 -11.47
N SER A 108 0.65 12.65 -10.94
CA SER A 108 1.81 11.83 -11.27
C SER A 108 1.66 10.39 -10.80
N ASP A 109 1.11 10.20 -9.61
CA ASP A 109 1.05 8.90 -8.94
C ASP A 109 0.02 8.00 -9.64
N ALA A 110 -1.15 8.55 -9.98
CA ALA A 110 -2.13 7.85 -10.79
C ALA A 110 -1.61 7.49 -12.18
N ASN A 111 -0.82 8.36 -12.82
CA ASN A 111 -0.16 8.04 -14.09
C ASN A 111 0.87 6.91 -13.93
N ALA A 112 1.67 6.95 -12.86
CA ALA A 112 2.67 5.93 -12.57
C ALA A 112 2.02 4.56 -12.31
N ASN A 113 0.96 4.52 -11.49
CA ASN A 113 0.22 3.30 -11.17
C ASN A 113 -0.42 2.70 -12.43
N ARG A 114 -1.07 3.52 -13.26
CA ARG A 114 -1.64 3.06 -14.54
C ARG A 114 -0.57 2.50 -15.46
N ALA A 115 0.56 3.18 -15.61
CA ALA A 115 1.65 2.73 -16.46
C ALA A 115 2.27 1.42 -15.96
N ALA A 116 2.46 1.28 -14.64
CA ALA A 116 2.95 0.05 -14.03
C ALA A 116 1.98 -1.11 -14.27
N ALA A 117 0.69 -0.90 -14.02
CA ALA A 117 -0.35 -1.91 -14.24
C ALA A 117 -0.39 -2.40 -15.69
N LEU A 118 -0.40 -1.47 -16.66
CA LEU A 118 -0.44 -1.80 -18.09
C LEU A 118 0.82 -2.55 -18.57
N ARG A 119 1.99 -2.32 -17.94
CA ARG A 119 3.21 -3.09 -18.22
C ARG A 119 3.17 -4.49 -17.63
N GLY A 120 2.47 -4.68 -16.52
CA GLY A 120 2.31 -5.97 -15.84
C GLY A 120 1.29 -6.91 -16.51
N LEU A 121 0.40 -6.39 -17.35
CA LEU A 121 -0.62 -7.23 -18.00
C LEU A 121 -0.02 -8.19 -19.04
N PRO A 122 -0.51 -9.44 -19.12
CA PRO A 122 -0.08 -10.39 -20.13
C PRO A 122 -0.39 -9.84 -21.55
N GLY A 123 0.62 -9.83 -22.42
CA GLY A 123 0.53 -9.23 -23.76
C GLY A 123 0.92 -7.75 -23.83
N GLY A 124 1.25 -7.12 -22.70
CA GLY A 124 1.95 -5.85 -22.68
C GLY A 124 3.31 -5.94 -23.39
N LYS A 125 3.84 -4.82 -23.90
CA LYS A 125 5.18 -4.77 -24.51
C LYS A 125 6.33 -5.05 -23.54
N GLY A 126 6.03 -5.19 -22.25
CA GLY A 126 6.97 -5.65 -21.23
C GLY A 126 6.74 -7.13 -20.94
N ASP A 127 7.81 -7.89 -20.84
CA ASP A 127 7.75 -9.22 -20.23
C ASP A 127 7.47 -9.01 -18.74
N TRP A 128 6.19 -9.10 -18.38
CA TRP A 128 5.68 -8.81 -17.03
C TRP A 128 6.40 -9.67 -15.96
N ARG A 129 6.89 -10.85 -16.35
CA ARG A 129 7.71 -11.73 -15.53
C ARG A 129 9.16 -11.28 -15.43
N ALA A 130 9.77 -10.84 -16.52
CA ALA A 130 11.14 -10.31 -16.49
C ALA A 130 11.28 -9.06 -15.60
N GLY A 131 10.21 -8.26 -15.46
CA GLY A 131 10.15 -7.17 -14.49
C GLY A 131 10.09 -7.66 -13.03
N MET A 132 9.28 -8.69 -12.75
CA MET A 132 9.14 -9.25 -11.40
C MET A 132 10.37 -10.06 -10.95
N ASP A 133 10.93 -10.88 -11.84
CA ASP A 133 12.09 -11.73 -11.54
C ASP A 133 13.39 -10.92 -11.35
N SER A 134 13.48 -9.72 -11.94
CA SER A 134 14.66 -8.85 -11.80
C SER A 134 14.77 -8.19 -10.43
N GLU A 135 13.67 -8.09 -9.67
CA GLU A 135 13.63 -7.50 -8.32
C GLU A 135 13.44 -8.54 -7.21
N ALA A 136 12.59 -9.56 -7.42
CA ALA A 136 12.34 -10.61 -6.44
C ALA A 136 13.41 -11.73 -6.42
N GLY A 137 14.29 -11.78 -7.42
CA GLY A 137 15.23 -12.89 -7.64
C GLY A 137 16.63 -12.77 -7.03
N ARG A 138 16.94 -11.75 -6.21
CA ARG A 138 18.23 -11.69 -5.50
C ARG A 138 18.11 -12.14 -4.03
N PRO A 139 18.35 -13.42 -3.72
CA PRO A 139 18.50 -13.86 -2.33
C PRO A 139 19.71 -13.21 -1.62
N ASP A 140 20.62 -12.57 -2.37
CA ASP A 140 21.80 -11.87 -1.86
C ASP A 140 21.78 -10.34 -2.10
N ALA A 141 20.64 -9.75 -2.48
CA ALA A 141 20.52 -8.29 -2.47
C ALA A 141 20.47 -7.86 -1.00
N ALA A 142 21.65 -7.59 -0.43
CA ALA A 142 21.77 -6.81 0.78
C ALA A 142 20.80 -5.62 0.69
N PRO A 143 20.03 -5.32 1.75
CA PRO A 143 19.09 -4.21 1.74
C PRO A 143 19.83 -3.01 1.17
N ALA A 144 19.33 -2.47 0.05
CA ALA A 144 19.93 -1.28 -0.54
C ALA A 144 20.05 -0.28 0.61
N ALA A 145 21.29 0.10 0.93
CA ALA A 145 21.54 1.06 1.99
C ALA A 145 20.57 2.21 1.78
N PRO A 146 19.80 2.63 2.81
CA PRO A 146 18.84 3.71 2.64
C PRO A 146 19.57 4.85 1.93
N PRO A 147 18.94 5.47 0.90
CA PRO A 147 19.57 6.56 0.18
C PRO A 147 20.15 7.52 1.22
N PRO A 148 21.42 7.94 1.08
CA PRO A 148 22.07 8.75 2.10
C PRO A 148 21.14 9.91 2.40
N THR A 149 20.60 9.92 3.62
CA THR A 149 19.77 11.02 4.09
C THR A 149 20.58 12.28 3.81
N PRO A 150 20.10 13.22 3.00
CA PRO A 150 20.76 14.51 2.90
C PRO A 150 20.95 14.99 4.34
N PRO A 151 22.13 15.51 4.71
CA PRO A 151 22.37 15.95 6.07
C PRO A 151 21.21 16.87 6.42
N VAL A 152 20.41 16.46 7.41
CA VAL A 152 19.39 17.31 8.00
C VAL A 152 20.20 18.47 8.54
N ALA A 153 20.26 19.55 7.77
CA ALA A 153 20.66 20.84 8.27
C ALA A 153 19.71 21.05 9.43
N ALA A 154 20.23 20.90 10.65
CA ALA A 154 19.49 21.15 11.85
C ALA A 154 18.98 22.58 11.72
N ALA A 155 17.73 22.72 11.32
CA ALA A 155 16.97 23.94 11.45
C ALA A 155 16.84 24.11 12.96
N ARG A 156 17.88 24.72 13.53
CA ARG A 156 17.89 25.25 14.87
C ARG A 156 16.84 26.35 14.83
N VAL A 157 15.59 25.97 15.08
CA VAL A 157 14.51 26.91 15.36
C VAL A 157 14.97 27.62 16.63
N MET A 158 15.54 28.80 16.44
CA MET A 158 15.69 29.78 17.50
C MET A 158 14.25 30.13 17.86
N VAL A 159 13.75 29.52 18.93
CA VAL A 159 12.60 30.05 19.66
C VAL A 159 13.13 31.36 20.24
N GLU A 160 12.84 32.46 19.56
CA GLU A 160 13.00 33.78 20.15
C GLU A 160 11.90 33.86 21.22
N ASP A 161 12.33 33.73 22.48
CA ASP A 161 11.51 34.05 23.65
C ASP A 161 11.11 35.52 23.52
N GLU A 162 9.93 35.81 22.99
CA GLU A 162 9.27 37.10 23.13
C GLU A 162 8.84 37.22 24.60
N GLU A 163 9.68 37.84 25.42
CA GLU A 163 9.33 38.33 26.74
C GLU A 163 8.12 39.28 26.61
N GLU A 164 6.94 38.81 27.02
CA GLU A 164 5.76 39.64 27.26
C GLU A 164 6.07 40.63 28.39
N ASP A 165 6.47 41.85 28.00
CA ASP A 165 6.54 42.98 28.93
C ASP A 165 5.12 43.36 29.37
N GLU A 166 4.82 42.96 30.60
CA GLU A 166 3.60 43.21 31.35
C GLU A 166 3.34 44.72 31.46
N ALA A 167 2.20 45.17 30.91
CA ALA A 167 1.72 46.53 31.03
C ALA A 167 1.35 46.86 32.49
N LEU A 168 2.23 47.56 33.19
CA LEU A 168 1.91 48.27 34.43
C LEU A 168 0.96 49.43 34.13
N THR A 169 -0.34 49.19 34.28
CA THR A 169 -1.35 50.23 34.50
C THR A 169 -1.97 50.03 35.88
N PHE A 170 -1.71 50.99 36.77
CA PHE A 170 -2.64 51.75 37.65
C PHE A 170 -1.90 52.31 38.88
#